data_AF-A0A0H5SHI3-F1
#
_entry.id   AF-A0A0H5SHI3-F1
#
_cell.length_a   1.000
_cell.length_b   1.000
_cell.length_c   1.000
_cell.angle_alpha   90.00
_cell.angle_beta   90.00
_cell.angle_gamma   90.00
#
_symmetry.space_group_name_H-M   'P 1'
#
loop_
_entity.id
_entity.type
_entity.pdbx_description
1 polymer ?
#
loop_
_entity_poly.entity_id
_entity_poly.type
_entity_poly.pdbx_seq_one_letter_code
_entity_poly.pdbx_strand_id
1 'polypeptide(L)'
;MGFWGSGLYANDTTCDVRDSYIKLLQDGYSNEDAYKAIMEDYEELIGDIDEPLFWFALAETQWRLGRLLPEVKEKALEWIEKGGGLEYWDDSKSGGAGWKKTLGKLREKLDSPMPKEKKVRKPRVVDMNLWNINDVYAYQFHEGSIYGHDFDGKYVLIQKIGESIDKFSGKPSMRIHIIDKIFDYLPDLSDMKDKRILPLDFPLRTKLSDGFIRMSALILMTKKTEYPEKYLTYIGNIQGPANHNDIECYLEWHNIERWLPDFYKKWKELKYETVEEGVYKYNQP
;
A
#
# COMPACT_ATOMS: atom_id res chain seq x y z
N MET A 1 -17.45 -19.01 6.95
CA MET A 1 -16.93 -18.98 5.57
C MET A 1 -17.54 -17.75 4.89
N GLY A 2 -16.71 -16.93 4.24
CA GLY A 2 -17.14 -15.68 3.64
C GLY A 2 -18.21 -15.90 2.58
N PHE A 3 -19.13 -14.94 2.43
CA PHE A 3 -20.20 -14.99 1.44
C PHE A 3 -19.60 -14.76 0.04
N TRP A 4 -19.41 -15.82 -0.74
CA TRP A 4 -18.99 -15.70 -2.14
C TRP A 4 -20.10 -15.00 -2.93
N GLY A 5 -19.72 -13.95 -3.66
CA GLY A 5 -20.64 -13.31 -4.59
C GLY A 5 -20.84 -14.19 -5.83
N SER A 6 -21.93 -13.96 -6.57
CA SER A 6 -22.17 -14.68 -7.83
C SER A 6 -21.42 -14.11 -9.04
N GLY A 7 -20.56 -13.11 -8.84
CA GLY A 7 -19.70 -12.55 -9.88
C GLY A 7 -18.44 -13.40 -10.11
N LEU A 8 -17.87 -13.34 -11.32
CA LEU A 8 -16.71 -14.18 -11.68
C LEU A 8 -15.57 -14.00 -10.68
N TYR A 9 -15.22 -12.76 -10.33
CA TYR A 9 -14.13 -12.40 -9.40
C TYR A 9 -14.60 -12.13 -7.97
N ALA A 10 -15.63 -12.84 -7.51
CA ALA A 10 -16.16 -12.72 -6.15
C ALA A 10 -15.78 -13.91 -5.24
N ASN A 11 -14.70 -14.60 -5.61
CA ASN A 11 -14.02 -15.67 -4.89
C ASN A 11 -12.50 -15.50 -5.07
N ASP A 12 -11.72 -16.08 -4.17
CA ASP A 12 -10.25 -15.91 -4.13
C ASP A 12 -9.58 -16.60 -5.32
N THR A 13 -9.96 -17.85 -5.64
CA THR A 13 -9.39 -18.65 -6.74
C THR A 13 -9.34 -17.89 -8.08
N THR A 14 -10.46 -17.30 -8.49
CA THR A 14 -10.52 -16.53 -9.75
C THR A 14 -9.75 -15.21 -9.70
N CYS A 15 -9.63 -14.58 -8.53
CA CYS A 15 -8.84 -13.36 -8.36
C CYS A 15 -7.35 -13.67 -8.45
N ASP A 16 -6.91 -14.73 -7.79
CA ASP A 16 -5.53 -15.17 -7.77
C ASP A 16 -5.06 -15.56 -9.17
N VAL A 17 -5.82 -16.40 -9.90
CA VAL A 17 -5.48 -16.80 -11.29
C VAL A 17 -5.36 -15.57 -12.20
N ARG A 18 -6.29 -14.62 -12.10
CA ARG A 18 -6.23 -13.35 -12.86
C ARG A 18 -4.97 -12.56 -12.54
N ASP A 19 -4.70 -12.36 -11.26
CA ASP A 19 -3.63 -11.46 -10.80
C ASP A 19 -2.25 -12.09 -11.06
N SER A 20 -2.10 -13.40 -10.86
CA SER A 20 -0.89 -14.17 -11.21
C SER A 20 -0.60 -14.11 -12.71
N TYR A 21 -1.61 -14.34 -13.56
CA TYR A 21 -1.42 -14.27 -15.01
C TYR A 21 -1.04 -12.85 -15.47
N ILE A 22 -1.71 -11.82 -14.94
CA ILE A 22 -1.36 -10.41 -15.23
C ILE A 22 0.06 -10.10 -14.76
N LYS A 23 0.47 -10.60 -13.60
CA LYS A 23 1.81 -10.37 -13.04
C LYS A 23 2.91 -10.96 -13.93
N LEU A 24 2.73 -12.17 -14.45
CA LEU A 24 3.67 -12.79 -15.40
C LEU A 24 3.81 -11.93 -16.67
N LEU A 25 2.70 -11.44 -17.22
CA LEU A 25 2.74 -10.51 -18.37
C LEU A 25 3.42 -9.19 -18.03
N GLN A 26 3.24 -8.67 -16.82
CA GLN A 26 3.95 -7.49 -16.33
C GLN A 26 5.45 -7.73 -16.20
N ASP A 27 5.86 -8.93 -15.79
CA ASP A 27 7.25 -9.34 -15.67
C ASP A 27 7.92 -9.65 -17.02
N GLY A 28 7.16 -9.57 -18.11
CA GLY A 28 7.69 -9.62 -19.48
C GLY A 28 7.54 -10.99 -20.16
N TYR A 29 6.82 -11.92 -19.55
CA TYR A 29 6.53 -13.22 -20.15
C TYR A 29 5.66 -13.06 -21.41
N SER A 30 5.89 -13.92 -22.40
CA SER A 30 5.01 -14.05 -23.56
C SER A 30 3.65 -14.60 -23.13
N ASN A 31 2.67 -14.59 -24.03
CA ASN A 31 1.35 -15.15 -23.73
C ASN A 31 1.45 -16.66 -23.41
N GLU A 32 2.26 -17.36 -24.19
CA GLU A 32 2.50 -18.80 -24.14
C GLU A 32 3.30 -19.18 -22.89
N ASP A 33 4.33 -18.41 -22.54
CA ASP A 33 5.13 -18.68 -21.34
C ASP A 33 4.34 -18.37 -20.07
N ALA A 34 3.55 -17.29 -20.06
CA ALA A 34 2.66 -16.98 -18.95
C ALA A 34 1.57 -18.05 -18.79
N TYR A 35 1.04 -18.60 -19.90
CA TYR A 35 0.10 -19.71 -19.86
C TYR A 35 0.72 -20.97 -19.24
N LYS A 36 1.92 -21.37 -19.68
CA LYS A 36 2.62 -22.54 -19.12
C LYS A 36 2.91 -22.38 -17.63
N ALA A 37 3.40 -21.22 -17.21
CA ALA A 37 3.66 -20.95 -15.81
C ALA A 37 2.37 -21.00 -14.97
N ILE A 38 1.25 -20.47 -15.48
CA ILE A 38 -0.04 -20.57 -14.78
C ILE A 38 -0.57 -22.00 -14.71
N MET A 39 -0.35 -22.81 -15.74
CA MET A 39 -0.72 -24.23 -15.69
C MET A 39 0.11 -25.00 -14.65
N GLU A 40 1.38 -24.65 -14.46
CA GLU A 40 2.26 -25.24 -13.44
C GLU A 40 1.88 -24.75 -12.03
N ASP A 41 1.69 -23.44 -11.85
CA ASP A 41 1.37 -22.83 -10.55
C ASP A 41 0.02 -23.31 -9.98
N TYR A 42 -0.94 -23.67 -10.85
CA TYR A 42 -2.28 -24.09 -10.47
C TYR A 42 -2.60 -25.53 -10.89
N GLU A 43 -1.57 -26.37 -11.10
CA GLU A 43 -1.74 -27.78 -11.48
C GLU A 43 -2.65 -28.54 -10.47
N GLU A 44 -2.56 -28.19 -9.19
CA GLU A 44 -3.38 -28.78 -8.12
C GLU A 44 -4.88 -28.53 -8.27
N LEU A 45 -5.29 -27.49 -8.99
CA LEU A 45 -6.70 -27.22 -9.26
C LEU A 45 -7.25 -28.08 -10.40
N ILE A 46 -6.39 -28.68 -11.22
CA ILE A 46 -6.83 -29.51 -12.34
C ILE A 46 -7.34 -30.86 -11.83
N GLY A 47 -8.62 -31.16 -12.10
CA GLY A 47 -9.32 -32.32 -11.55
C GLY A 47 -9.99 -32.08 -10.18
N ASP A 48 -9.85 -30.88 -9.61
CA ASP A 48 -10.50 -30.48 -8.37
C ASP A 48 -11.86 -29.78 -8.64
N ILE A 49 -12.66 -29.58 -7.58
CA ILE A 49 -13.92 -28.81 -7.63
C ILE A 49 -13.71 -27.37 -8.13
N ASP A 50 -12.51 -26.82 -7.94
CA ASP A 50 -12.12 -25.48 -8.37
C ASP A 50 -11.60 -25.38 -9.81
N GLU A 51 -11.41 -26.49 -10.52
CA GLU A 51 -10.96 -26.48 -11.93
C GLU A 51 -11.78 -25.53 -12.83
N PRO A 52 -13.12 -25.48 -12.75
CA PRO A 52 -13.90 -24.59 -13.58
C PRO A 52 -13.55 -23.12 -13.33
N LEU A 53 -13.32 -22.74 -12.07
CA LEU A 53 -12.99 -21.37 -11.68
C LEU A 53 -11.65 -20.92 -12.30
N PHE A 54 -10.66 -21.81 -12.30
CA PHE A 54 -9.39 -21.60 -12.97
C PHE A 54 -9.58 -21.27 -14.46
N TRP A 55 -10.26 -22.14 -15.21
CA TRP A 55 -10.46 -21.94 -16.64
C TRP A 55 -11.27 -20.67 -16.95
N PHE A 56 -12.31 -20.38 -16.17
CA PHE A 56 -13.11 -19.17 -16.36
C PHE A 56 -12.32 -17.89 -16.14
N ALA A 57 -11.52 -17.84 -15.07
CA ALA A 57 -10.69 -16.68 -14.75
C ALA A 57 -9.61 -16.46 -15.81
N LEU A 58 -8.93 -17.52 -16.23
CA LEU A 58 -7.89 -17.46 -17.25
C LEU A 58 -8.46 -17.01 -18.60
N ALA A 59 -9.57 -17.62 -19.04
CA ALA A 59 -10.22 -17.28 -20.30
C ALA A 59 -10.74 -15.83 -20.34
N GLU A 60 -11.44 -15.36 -19.29
CA GLU A 60 -11.89 -13.97 -19.23
C GLU A 60 -10.73 -12.99 -19.27
N THR A 61 -9.67 -13.28 -18.50
CA THR A 61 -8.49 -12.42 -18.39
C THR A 61 -7.76 -12.31 -19.72
N GLN A 62 -7.49 -13.44 -20.38
CA GLN A 62 -6.84 -13.45 -21.69
C GLN A 62 -7.71 -12.79 -22.77
N TRP A 63 -9.02 -13.05 -22.79
CA TRP A 63 -9.95 -12.41 -23.71
C TRP A 63 -9.95 -10.89 -23.52
N ARG A 64 -10.07 -10.41 -22.27
CA ARG A 64 -10.08 -8.98 -21.94
C ARG A 64 -8.81 -8.24 -22.37
N LEU A 65 -7.69 -8.96 -22.42
CA LEU A 65 -6.38 -8.47 -22.87
C LEU A 65 -6.14 -8.66 -24.37
N GLY A 66 -7.06 -9.32 -25.09
CA GLY A 66 -6.98 -9.55 -26.54
C GLY A 66 -5.94 -10.60 -26.93
N ARG A 67 -5.79 -11.65 -26.12
CA ARG A 67 -4.75 -12.68 -26.26
C ARG A 67 -5.22 -14.06 -25.79
N LEU A 68 -6.51 -14.35 -26.00
CA LEU A 68 -7.12 -15.64 -25.62
C LEU A 68 -6.57 -16.78 -26.46
N LEU A 69 -6.00 -17.79 -25.80
CA LEU A 69 -5.55 -19.02 -26.44
C LEU A 69 -6.75 -19.91 -26.81
N PRO A 70 -6.73 -20.58 -27.98
CA PRO A 70 -7.82 -21.47 -28.39
C PRO A 70 -8.14 -22.57 -27.38
N GLU A 71 -7.12 -23.21 -26.82
CA GLU A 71 -7.27 -24.28 -25.82
C GLU A 71 -7.95 -23.79 -24.54
N VAL A 72 -7.54 -22.62 -24.05
CA VAL A 72 -8.15 -21.97 -22.87
C VAL A 72 -9.61 -21.64 -23.15
N LYS A 73 -9.93 -21.15 -24.36
CA LYS A 73 -11.32 -20.89 -24.77
C LYS A 73 -12.15 -22.17 -24.78
N GLU A 74 -11.63 -23.23 -25.39
CA GLU A 74 -12.32 -24.53 -25.49
C GLU A 74 -12.63 -25.09 -24.11
N LYS A 75 -11.63 -25.15 -23.22
CA LYS A 75 -11.80 -25.63 -21.84
C LYS A 75 -12.81 -24.82 -21.05
N ALA A 76 -12.76 -23.48 -21.15
CA ALA A 76 -13.75 -22.64 -20.47
C ALA A 76 -15.17 -22.87 -20.99
N LEU A 77 -15.35 -23.06 -22.30
CA LEU A 77 -16.67 -23.37 -22.88
C LEU A 77 -17.17 -24.76 -22.47
N GLU A 78 -16.29 -25.78 -22.44
CA GLU A 78 -16.62 -27.11 -21.91
C GLU A 78 -17.15 -27.04 -20.47
N TRP A 79 -16.48 -26.28 -19.61
CA TRP A 79 -16.89 -26.11 -18.22
C TRP A 79 -18.17 -25.27 -18.07
N ILE A 80 -18.41 -24.30 -18.96
CA ILE A 80 -19.68 -23.56 -18.99
C ILE A 80 -20.85 -24.51 -19.32
N GLU A 81 -20.70 -25.38 -20.32
CA GLU A 81 -21.75 -26.34 -20.72
C GLU A 81 -22.04 -27.37 -19.61
N LYS A 82 -21.02 -27.77 -18.84
CA LYS A 82 -21.18 -28.64 -17.66
C LYS A 82 -21.79 -27.92 -16.44
N GLY A 83 -21.93 -26.59 -16.49
CA GLY A 83 -22.39 -25.81 -15.34
C GLY A 83 -21.36 -25.73 -14.22
N GLY A 84 -20.06 -25.74 -14.54
CA GLY A 84 -18.97 -25.75 -13.57
C GLY A 84 -19.09 -24.63 -12.51
N GLY A 85 -18.78 -24.98 -11.26
CA GLY A 85 -18.90 -24.09 -10.11
C GLY A 85 -20.33 -23.85 -9.61
N LEU A 86 -21.37 -24.44 -10.23
CA LEU A 86 -22.73 -24.37 -9.68
C LEU A 86 -22.90 -25.14 -8.38
N GLU A 87 -22.07 -26.16 -8.15
CA GLU A 87 -22.04 -27.02 -6.95
C GLU A 87 -21.92 -26.19 -5.66
N TYR A 88 -21.19 -25.07 -5.72
CA TYR A 88 -21.10 -24.14 -4.60
C TYR A 88 -22.46 -23.59 -4.14
N TRP A 89 -23.43 -23.48 -5.06
CA TRP A 89 -24.76 -22.87 -4.84
C TRP A 89 -25.89 -23.89 -4.68
N ASP A 90 -25.59 -25.17 -4.48
CA ASP A 90 -26.59 -26.23 -4.27
C ASP A 90 -27.50 -25.94 -3.07
N ASP A 91 -26.94 -25.41 -1.97
CA ASP A 91 -27.68 -25.02 -0.77
C ASP A 91 -28.32 -23.61 -0.85
N SER A 92 -28.13 -22.90 -1.97
CA SER A 92 -28.66 -21.54 -2.13
C SER A 92 -30.15 -21.57 -2.51
N LYS A 93 -30.97 -20.72 -1.87
CA LYS A 93 -32.40 -20.56 -2.24
C LYS A 93 -32.61 -20.14 -3.70
N SER A 94 -31.60 -19.52 -4.31
CA SER A 94 -31.62 -19.08 -5.71
C SER A 94 -31.15 -20.14 -6.72
N GLY A 95 -30.69 -21.32 -6.27
CA GLY A 95 -30.14 -22.36 -7.16
C GLY A 95 -29.01 -21.87 -8.06
N GLY A 96 -28.19 -20.95 -7.54
CA GLY A 96 -27.11 -20.33 -8.30
C GLY A 96 -27.51 -19.49 -9.52
N ALA A 97 -28.74 -18.97 -9.59
CA ALA A 97 -29.21 -18.14 -10.70
C ALA A 97 -28.27 -16.99 -11.08
N GLY A 98 -27.64 -16.35 -10.08
CA GLY A 98 -26.63 -15.31 -10.31
C GLY A 98 -25.39 -15.83 -11.03
N TRP A 99 -24.91 -17.02 -10.66
CA TRP A 99 -23.75 -17.65 -11.29
C TRP A 99 -24.05 -18.08 -12.71
N LYS A 100 -25.23 -18.67 -12.97
CA LYS A 100 -25.68 -18.98 -14.34
C LYS A 100 -25.66 -17.74 -15.23
N LYS A 101 -26.09 -16.58 -14.71
CA LYS A 101 -26.01 -15.30 -15.43
C LYS A 101 -24.57 -14.86 -15.68
N THR A 102 -23.67 -15.07 -14.72
CA THR A 102 -22.23 -14.82 -14.88
C THR A 102 -21.61 -15.70 -15.96
N LEU A 103 -21.89 -17.01 -15.97
CA LEU A 103 -21.45 -17.94 -17.01
C LEU A 103 -22.00 -17.56 -18.39
N GLY A 104 -23.27 -17.16 -18.48
CA GLY A 104 -23.87 -16.68 -19.72
C GLY A 104 -23.13 -15.46 -20.30
N LYS A 105 -22.81 -14.47 -19.45
CA LYS A 105 -22.00 -13.30 -19.85
C LYS A 105 -20.58 -13.68 -20.26
N LEU A 106 -19.98 -14.66 -19.58
CA LEU A 106 -18.65 -15.15 -19.93
C LEU A 106 -18.68 -15.81 -21.31
N ARG A 107 -19.66 -16.69 -21.57
CA ARG A 107 -19.87 -17.31 -22.88
C ARG A 107 -20.02 -16.27 -23.99
N GLU A 108 -20.91 -15.29 -23.80
CA GLU A 108 -21.11 -14.20 -24.77
C GLU A 108 -19.80 -13.48 -25.11
N LYS A 109 -18.96 -13.20 -24.10
CA LYS A 109 -17.62 -12.63 -24.33
C LYS A 109 -16.73 -13.58 -25.14
N LEU A 110 -16.59 -14.83 -24.71
CA LEU A 110 -15.71 -15.81 -25.34
C LEU A 110 -16.12 -16.09 -26.80
N ASP A 111 -17.42 -16.05 -27.12
CA ASP A 111 -17.95 -16.23 -28.48
C ASP A 111 -17.89 -14.96 -29.34
N SER A 112 -17.75 -13.79 -28.72
CA SER A 112 -17.58 -12.53 -29.46
C SER A 112 -16.17 -12.38 -30.05
N PRO A 113 -16.01 -11.54 -31.11
CA PRO A 113 -14.69 -11.21 -31.64
C PRO A 113 -13.76 -10.71 -30.53
N MET A 114 -12.54 -11.25 -30.53
CA MET A 114 -11.54 -10.90 -29.54
C MET A 114 -11.22 -9.40 -29.62
N PRO A 115 -11.16 -8.66 -28.49
CA PRO A 115 -10.77 -7.27 -28.51
C PRO A 115 -9.31 -7.12 -28.95
N LYS A 116 -8.94 -5.92 -29.38
CA LYS A 116 -7.55 -5.61 -29.75
C LYS A 116 -6.61 -5.88 -28.56
N GLU A 117 -5.47 -6.51 -28.86
CA GLU A 117 -4.45 -6.82 -27.88
C GLU A 117 -4.00 -5.58 -27.11
N LYS A 118 -4.01 -5.69 -25.77
CA LYS A 118 -3.61 -4.63 -24.84
C LYS A 118 -2.19 -4.86 -24.36
N LYS A 119 -1.37 -3.81 -24.43
CA LYS A 119 -0.04 -3.83 -23.82
C LYS A 119 -0.17 -3.82 -22.30
N VAL A 120 0.20 -4.94 -21.67
CA VAL A 120 0.37 -5.02 -20.22
C VAL A 120 1.74 -4.44 -19.87
N ARG A 121 1.78 -3.47 -18.95
CA ARG A 121 3.02 -2.84 -18.51
C ARG A 121 3.22 -3.15 -17.04
N LYS A 122 4.43 -3.52 -16.64
CA LYS A 122 4.83 -3.52 -15.24
C LYS A 122 4.53 -2.14 -14.65
N PRO A 123 3.77 -2.05 -13.55
CA PRO A 123 3.64 -0.81 -12.82
C PRO A 123 5.04 -0.28 -12.49
N ARG A 124 5.30 0.99 -12.79
CA ARG A 124 6.57 1.60 -12.42
C ARG A 124 6.68 1.59 -10.91
N VAL A 125 7.70 0.90 -10.38
CA VAL A 125 8.09 1.08 -8.98
C VAL A 125 8.63 2.51 -8.89
N VAL A 126 7.87 3.38 -8.25
CA VAL A 126 8.35 4.71 -7.87
C VAL A 126 9.37 4.49 -6.77
N ASP A 127 10.58 5.00 -6.96
CA ASP A 127 11.54 5.11 -5.87
C ASP A 127 10.97 6.12 -4.87
N MET A 128 10.59 5.60 -3.70
CA MET A 128 9.96 6.36 -2.62
C MET A 128 11.02 6.85 -1.63
N ASN A 129 12.28 6.47 -1.82
CA ASN A 129 13.41 6.86 -1.00
C ASN A 129 14.08 8.12 -1.56
N LEU A 130 13.37 9.24 -1.45
CA LEU A 130 13.72 10.47 -2.17
C LEU A 130 14.89 11.25 -1.55
N TRP A 131 15.26 10.98 -0.31
CA TRP A 131 16.24 11.77 0.46
C TRP A 131 17.50 10.95 0.75
N ASN A 132 18.64 11.59 0.98
CA ASN A 132 19.80 10.95 1.58
C ASN A 132 19.64 10.86 3.10
N ILE A 133 20.32 9.91 3.75
CA ILE A 133 20.42 9.90 5.21
C ILE A 133 20.97 11.25 5.67
N ASN A 134 20.42 11.80 6.76
CA ASN A 134 20.73 13.12 7.33
C ASN A 134 20.21 14.35 6.56
N ASP A 135 19.52 14.17 5.43
CA ASP A 135 18.85 15.28 4.76
C ASP A 135 17.74 15.86 5.66
N VAL A 136 17.71 17.19 5.69
CA VAL A 136 16.75 18.01 6.44
C VAL A 136 15.93 18.83 5.46
N TYR A 137 14.61 18.76 5.61
CA TYR A 137 13.67 19.59 4.88
C TYR A 137 12.79 20.36 5.86
N ALA A 138 12.48 21.61 5.50
CA ALA A 138 11.40 22.36 6.14
C ALA A 138 10.09 22.04 5.41
N TYR A 139 9.12 21.50 6.13
CA TYR A 139 7.74 21.37 5.66
C TYR A 139 6.96 22.62 6.04
N GLN A 140 6.35 23.27 5.06
CA GLN A 140 5.46 24.40 5.28
C GLN A 140 4.01 23.91 5.37
N PHE A 141 3.34 24.21 6.48
CA PHE A 141 1.89 23.98 6.59
C PHE A 141 1.15 24.90 5.64
N HIS A 142 0.24 24.34 4.85
CA HIS A 142 -0.46 25.09 3.83
C HIS A 142 -1.90 25.38 4.24
N GLU A 143 -2.43 26.51 3.75
CA GLU A 143 -3.80 26.93 4.05
C GLU A 143 -4.83 25.86 3.63
N GLY A 144 -5.92 25.79 4.40
CA GLY A 144 -7.09 24.97 4.08
C GLY A 144 -7.13 23.59 4.76
N SER A 145 -6.18 23.27 5.62
CA SER A 145 -6.29 22.06 6.46
C SER A 145 -7.18 22.27 7.67
N ILE A 146 -8.27 21.50 7.73
CA ILE A 146 -9.22 21.50 8.85
C ILE A 146 -8.59 21.11 10.20
N TYR A 147 -7.42 20.46 10.19
CA TYR A 147 -6.72 19.99 11.40
C TYR A 147 -5.58 20.94 11.82
N GLY A 148 -5.15 21.81 10.90
CA GLY A 148 -3.87 22.50 10.96
C GLY A 148 -3.96 24.03 10.94
N HIS A 149 -5.14 24.65 10.93
CA HIS A 149 -5.30 26.10 10.75
C HIS A 149 -4.41 26.98 11.66
N ASP A 150 -4.15 26.58 12.91
CA ASP A 150 -3.27 27.32 13.82
C ASP A 150 -1.79 27.35 13.36
N PHE A 151 -1.44 26.53 12.38
CA PHE A 151 -0.10 26.34 11.83
C PHE A 151 0.04 26.88 10.41
N ASP A 152 -1.02 27.42 9.79
CA ASP A 152 -1.00 27.88 8.41
C ASP A 152 0.19 28.84 8.15
N GLY A 153 0.97 28.53 7.10
CA GLY A 153 2.17 29.28 6.70
C GLY A 153 3.42 29.03 7.54
N LYS A 154 3.30 28.35 8.69
CA LYS A 154 4.43 28.00 9.57
C LYS A 154 5.22 26.82 9.03
N TYR A 155 6.36 26.56 9.64
CA TYR A 155 7.30 25.51 9.24
C TYR A 155 7.59 24.53 10.37
N VAL A 156 7.90 23.29 10.00
CA VAL A 156 8.54 22.29 10.86
C VAL A 156 9.73 21.68 10.14
N LEU A 157 10.75 21.24 10.88
CA LEU A 157 11.88 20.51 10.31
C LEU A 157 11.62 19.00 10.37
N ILE A 158 11.79 18.35 9.23
CA ILE A 158 11.71 16.91 9.04
C ILE A 158 13.09 16.44 8.60
N GLN A 159 13.62 15.42 9.26
CA GLN A 159 14.92 14.86 8.88
C GLN A 159 14.81 13.36 8.66
N LYS A 160 15.46 12.89 7.58
CA LYS A 160 15.64 11.45 7.35
C LYS A 160 16.79 10.94 8.20
N ILE A 161 16.52 9.90 8.97
CA ILE A 161 17.48 9.27 9.89
C ILE A 161 17.85 7.84 9.52
N GLY A 162 17.12 7.23 8.58
CA GLY A 162 17.37 5.86 8.17
C GLY A 162 16.40 5.39 7.10
N GLU A 163 16.42 4.09 6.86
CA GLU A 163 15.64 3.41 5.84
C GLU A 163 15.21 2.03 6.35
N SER A 164 14.04 1.56 5.93
CA SER A 164 13.61 0.18 6.18
C SER A 164 12.73 -0.31 5.04
N ILE A 165 12.51 -1.61 4.97
CA ILE A 165 11.57 -2.20 4.01
C ILE A 165 10.17 -2.12 4.61
N ASP A 166 9.25 -1.45 3.90
CA ASP A 166 7.83 -1.51 4.20
C ASP A 166 7.35 -2.95 4.05
N LYS A 167 6.87 -3.55 5.14
CA LYS A 167 6.41 -4.94 5.16
C LYS A 167 5.17 -5.18 4.30
N PHE A 168 4.41 -4.14 3.97
CA PHE A 168 3.21 -4.26 3.13
C PHE A 168 3.54 -4.23 1.65
N SER A 169 4.36 -3.26 1.20
CA SER A 169 4.71 -3.12 -0.22
C SER A 169 6.00 -3.82 -0.64
N GLY A 170 6.83 -4.24 0.32
CA GLY A 170 8.17 -4.78 0.07
C GLY A 170 9.18 -3.75 -0.46
N LYS A 171 8.85 -2.45 -0.39
CA LYS A 171 9.68 -1.37 -0.95
C LYS A 171 10.47 -0.64 0.14
N PRO A 172 11.64 -0.07 -0.19
CA PRO A 172 12.34 0.84 0.71
C PRO A 172 11.47 2.06 1.05
N SER A 173 11.41 2.40 2.34
CA SER A 173 10.74 3.57 2.88
C SER A 173 11.70 4.37 3.76
N MET A 174 11.57 5.70 3.74
CA MET A 174 12.39 6.59 4.55
C MET A 174 11.93 6.55 6.00
N ARG A 175 12.87 6.35 6.92
CA ARG A 175 12.64 6.62 8.34
C ARG A 175 12.92 8.09 8.61
N ILE A 176 11.89 8.81 9.06
CA ILE A 176 11.99 10.22 9.41
C ILE A 176 11.77 10.43 10.92
N HIS A 177 12.30 11.54 11.42
CA HIS A 177 11.84 12.14 12.66
C HIS A 177 11.52 13.61 12.46
N ILE A 178 10.85 14.19 13.44
CA ILE A 178 10.37 15.57 13.39
C ILE A 178 11.01 16.34 14.53
N ILE A 179 11.49 17.55 14.25
CA ILE A 179 11.99 18.45 15.30
C ILE A 179 10.79 19.01 16.09
N ASP A 180 10.86 18.97 17.42
CA ASP A 180 9.82 19.45 18.35
C ASP A 180 9.79 20.98 18.42
N LYS A 181 9.58 21.63 17.28
CA LYS A 181 9.44 23.08 17.18
C LYS A 181 8.72 23.46 15.90
N ILE A 182 7.76 24.36 16.03
CA ILE A 182 7.14 25.07 14.92
C ILE A 182 7.78 26.45 14.79
N PHE A 183 8.06 26.85 13.55
CA PHE A 183 8.75 28.09 13.20
C PHE A 183 7.82 28.99 12.40
N ASP A 184 7.78 30.28 12.73
CA ASP A 184 7.04 31.30 11.96
C ASP A 184 7.86 31.87 10.78
N TYR A 185 9.05 31.32 10.55
CA TYR A 185 9.97 31.66 9.46
C TYR A 185 10.53 30.37 8.86
N LEU A 186 11.09 30.44 7.65
CA LEU A 186 11.80 29.32 7.03
C LEU A 186 13.10 29.05 7.82
N PRO A 187 13.20 27.92 8.55
CA PRO A 187 14.36 27.61 9.38
C PRO A 187 15.60 27.24 8.53
N ASP A 188 16.79 27.35 9.13
CA ASP A 188 18.04 26.89 8.55
C ASP A 188 18.71 25.76 9.38
N LEU A 189 19.90 25.29 8.98
CA LEU A 189 20.59 24.20 9.71
C LEU A 189 20.99 24.58 11.15
N SER A 190 21.12 25.87 11.48
CA SER A 190 21.43 26.30 12.83
C SER A 190 20.24 26.09 13.78
N ASP A 191 19.02 26.08 13.26
CA ASP A 191 17.79 25.80 14.02
C ASP A 191 17.65 24.35 14.48
N MET A 192 18.44 23.42 13.90
CA MET A 192 18.50 22.02 14.33
C MET A 192 19.22 21.85 15.67
N LYS A 193 20.05 22.82 16.09
CA LYS A 193 20.87 22.72 17.31
C LYS A 193 20.01 22.74 18.58
N ASP A 194 20.35 21.85 19.50
CA ASP A 194 19.76 21.75 20.84
C ASP A 194 18.23 21.56 20.82
N LYS A 195 17.68 21.00 19.73
CA LYS A 195 16.25 20.71 19.63
C LYS A 195 15.95 19.26 19.96
N ARG A 196 14.83 19.08 20.66
CA ARG A 196 14.25 17.77 20.94
C ARG A 196 13.59 17.23 19.68
N ILE A 197 13.45 15.91 19.64
CA ILE A 197 12.63 15.22 18.64
C ILE A 197 11.18 15.19 19.16
N LEU A 198 10.22 15.46 18.28
CA LEU A 198 8.79 15.36 18.56
C LEU A 198 8.37 13.88 18.60
N PRO A 199 7.71 13.42 19.68
CA PRO A 199 7.10 12.10 19.71
C PRO A 199 6.03 11.91 18.64
N LEU A 200 6.13 10.82 17.88
CA LEU A 200 5.16 10.36 16.88
C LEU A 200 4.28 9.25 17.48
N ASP A 201 3.69 9.57 18.62
CA ASP A 201 2.98 8.60 19.46
C ASP A 201 1.77 9.20 20.16
N PHE A 202 0.85 8.36 20.61
CA PHE A 202 -0.26 8.81 21.44
C PHE A 202 0.12 8.71 22.92
N PRO A 203 0.13 9.82 23.68
CA PRO A 203 0.59 9.83 25.07
C PRO A 203 -0.26 8.97 26.03
N LEU A 204 -1.45 8.54 25.61
CA LEU A 204 -2.36 7.70 26.40
C LEU A 204 -2.41 6.24 25.94
N ARG A 205 -1.51 5.76 25.06
CA ARG A 205 -1.55 4.35 24.65
C ARG A 205 -1.19 3.43 25.83
N THR A 206 -1.89 2.30 25.95
CA THR A 206 -1.72 1.32 27.02
C THR A 206 -0.30 0.78 27.16
N LYS A 207 0.47 0.69 26.07
CA LYS A 207 1.88 0.22 26.06
C LYS A 207 2.92 1.30 26.38
N LEU A 208 2.51 2.52 26.72
CA LEU A 208 3.47 3.61 27.01
C LEU A 208 4.11 3.44 28.40
N SER A 209 3.43 2.73 29.31
CA SER A 209 3.95 2.30 30.63
C SER A 209 5.20 1.44 30.55
N ASP A 210 5.43 0.78 29.40
CA ASP A 210 6.60 -0.07 29.15
C ASP A 210 7.84 0.73 28.70
N GLY A 211 7.75 2.07 28.68
CA GLY A 211 8.88 2.99 28.70
C GLY A 211 9.39 3.52 27.35
N PHE A 212 8.95 2.98 26.22
CA PHE A 212 9.47 3.41 24.90
C PHE A 212 8.49 4.32 24.17
N ILE A 213 8.89 5.55 23.84
CA ILE A 213 8.13 6.49 22.99
C ILE A 213 8.51 6.29 21.53
N ARG A 214 7.55 6.29 20.61
CA ARG A 214 7.85 6.35 19.16
C ARG A 214 8.39 7.73 18.80
N MET A 215 9.66 7.80 18.41
CA MET A 215 10.34 9.06 18.05
C MET A 215 10.61 9.19 16.54
N SER A 216 10.30 8.15 15.77
CA SER A 216 10.49 8.11 14.33
C SER A 216 9.39 7.29 13.67
N ALA A 217 9.21 7.48 12.36
CA ALA A 217 8.25 6.73 11.57
C ALA A 217 8.80 6.41 10.18
N LEU A 218 8.37 5.29 9.63
CA LEU A 218 8.48 5.02 8.19
C LEU A 218 7.40 5.81 7.47
N ILE A 219 7.81 6.70 6.57
CA ILE A 219 6.88 7.53 5.80
C ILE A 219 6.49 6.79 4.51
N LEU A 220 5.20 6.49 4.41
CA LEU A 220 4.60 5.73 3.33
C LEU A 220 4.07 6.65 2.24
N MET A 221 4.13 6.10 1.03
CA MET A 221 3.60 6.69 -0.18
C MET A 221 3.21 5.56 -1.13
N THR A 222 2.01 5.60 -1.72
CA THR A 222 1.63 4.61 -2.75
C THR A 222 1.98 5.08 -4.16
N LYS A 223 1.99 6.41 -4.37
CA LYS A 223 2.22 7.07 -5.67
C LYS A 223 3.04 8.34 -5.47
N LYS A 224 3.92 8.67 -6.44
CA LYS A 224 4.77 9.88 -6.39
C LYS A 224 3.99 11.17 -6.10
N THR A 225 2.74 11.27 -6.55
CA THR A 225 1.86 12.42 -6.35
C THR A 225 1.48 12.69 -4.90
N GLU A 226 1.67 11.73 -3.99
CA GLU A 226 1.46 11.92 -2.56
C GLU A 226 2.61 12.67 -1.88
N TYR A 227 3.79 12.72 -2.50
CA TYR A 227 4.94 13.46 -1.98
C TYR A 227 4.67 14.98 -2.07
N PRO A 228 4.69 15.72 -0.95
CA PRO A 228 4.29 17.13 -0.90
C PRO A 228 5.45 18.05 -1.31
N GLU A 229 6.03 17.82 -2.50
CA GLU A 229 7.22 18.51 -3.01
C GLU A 229 7.10 20.03 -2.94
N LYS A 230 5.93 20.57 -3.32
CA LYS A 230 5.66 22.03 -3.29
C LYS A 230 5.71 22.68 -1.91
N TYR A 231 5.63 21.90 -0.84
CA TYR A 231 5.62 22.37 0.54
C TYR A 231 6.91 21.99 1.30
N LEU A 232 7.85 21.34 0.61
CA LEU A 232 9.11 20.90 1.19
C LEU A 232 10.23 21.77 0.62
N THR A 233 10.98 22.42 1.51
CA THR A 233 12.19 23.17 1.16
C THR A 233 13.40 22.42 1.70
N TYR A 234 14.35 22.05 0.83
CA TYR A 234 15.60 21.43 1.27
C TYR A 234 16.44 22.45 2.06
N ILE A 235 16.80 22.09 3.30
CA ILE A 235 17.57 22.96 4.20
C ILE A 235 19.05 22.58 4.19
N GLY A 236 19.35 21.29 4.04
CA GLY A 236 20.72 20.80 3.93
C GLY A 236 20.87 19.38 4.48
N ASN A 237 22.11 18.96 4.66
CA ASN A 237 22.46 17.65 5.22
C ASN A 237 23.34 17.87 6.46
N ILE A 238 22.89 17.39 7.62
CA ILE A 238 23.63 17.50 8.88
C ILE A 238 23.34 16.29 9.75
N GLN A 239 24.33 15.80 10.50
CA GLN A 239 24.07 14.78 11.52
C GLN A 239 23.04 15.31 12.51
N GLY A 240 21.89 14.63 12.57
CA GLY A 240 20.78 14.99 13.46
C GLY A 240 21.01 14.59 14.92
N PRO A 241 20.06 14.95 15.80
CA PRO A 241 20.02 14.38 17.14
C PRO A 241 19.93 12.85 17.05
N ALA A 242 20.64 12.16 17.94
CA ALA A 242 20.59 10.71 18.02
C ALA A 242 19.15 10.23 18.23
N ASN A 243 18.80 9.12 17.59
CA ASN A 243 17.52 8.45 17.72
C ASN A 243 17.74 6.96 17.49
N HIS A 244 17.84 6.20 18.56
CA HIS A 244 18.16 4.76 18.49
C HIS A 244 16.91 3.88 18.52
N ASN A 245 15.72 4.49 18.54
CA ASN A 245 14.47 3.76 18.64
C ASN A 245 13.92 3.42 17.24
N ASP A 246 13.96 2.13 16.90
CA ASP A 246 13.49 1.58 15.63
C ASP A 246 12.06 1.01 15.70
N ILE A 247 11.28 1.36 16.74
CA ILE A 247 9.89 0.90 16.86
C ILE A 247 9.12 1.20 15.58
N GLU A 248 8.38 0.18 15.16
CA GLU A 248 7.55 0.22 13.97
C GLU A 248 6.40 1.22 14.15
N CYS A 249 6.43 2.26 13.34
CA CYS A 249 5.44 3.32 13.23
C CYS A 249 5.36 3.72 11.77
N TYR A 250 4.15 3.74 11.22
CA TYR A 250 3.88 4.09 9.83
C TYR A 250 3.05 5.36 9.79
N LEU A 251 3.49 6.33 8.99
CA LEU A 251 2.76 7.56 8.70
C LEU A 251 2.71 7.76 7.20
N GLU A 252 1.79 8.57 6.71
CA GLU A 252 1.60 8.81 5.28
C GLU A 252 1.78 10.28 4.96
N TRP A 253 2.45 10.57 3.83
CA TRP A 253 2.63 11.94 3.36
C TRP A 253 1.31 12.65 3.06
N HIS A 254 0.36 11.95 2.41
CA HIS A 254 -0.92 12.54 2.01
C HIS A 254 -1.81 12.97 3.19
N ASN A 255 -1.47 12.53 4.41
CA ASN A 255 -2.17 12.85 5.66
C ASN A 255 -1.30 13.68 6.63
N ILE A 256 -0.16 14.24 6.20
CA ILE A 256 0.78 14.94 7.09
C ILE A 256 0.11 16.00 7.97
N GLU A 257 -0.76 16.83 7.39
CA GLU A 257 -1.43 17.88 8.13
C GLU A 257 -2.56 17.41 9.04
N ARG A 258 -2.91 16.11 9.00
CA ARG A 258 -3.82 15.50 9.98
C ARG A 258 -3.08 15.03 11.22
N TRP A 259 -1.98 14.30 11.05
CA TRP A 259 -1.28 13.67 12.19
C TRP A 259 -0.26 14.59 12.85
N LEU A 260 0.44 15.44 12.09
CA LEU A 260 1.53 16.25 12.62
C LEU A 260 1.04 17.33 13.60
N PRO A 261 0.02 18.16 13.26
CA PRO A 261 -0.58 19.08 14.21
C PRO A 261 -1.13 18.41 15.47
N ASP A 262 -1.73 17.22 15.32
CA ASP A 262 -2.31 16.48 16.43
C ASP A 262 -1.25 15.99 17.41
N PHE A 263 -0.16 15.37 16.92
CA PHE A 263 0.97 14.99 17.77
C PHE A 263 1.61 16.20 18.44
N TYR A 264 1.87 17.27 17.69
CA TYR A 264 2.46 18.48 18.26
C TYR A 264 1.59 19.04 19.39
N LYS A 265 0.28 19.18 19.18
CA LYS A 265 -0.68 19.67 20.20
C LYS A 265 -0.72 18.76 21.43
N LYS A 266 -0.74 17.43 21.25
CA LYS A 266 -0.80 16.46 22.35
C LYS A 266 0.45 16.44 23.21
N TRP A 267 1.63 16.63 22.61
CA TRP A 267 2.92 16.58 23.32
C TRP A 267 3.39 17.94 23.82
N LYS A 268 2.80 19.05 23.35
CA LYS A 268 3.18 20.42 23.71
C LYS A 268 3.29 20.66 25.22
N GLU A 269 2.30 20.18 25.99
CA GLU A 269 2.23 20.39 27.45
C GLU A 269 2.81 19.22 28.26
N LEU A 270 3.26 18.16 27.57
CA LEU A 270 3.76 16.94 28.20
C LEU A 270 5.28 16.95 28.26
N LYS A 271 5.81 16.64 29.44
CA LYS A 271 7.25 16.47 29.62
C LYS A 271 7.65 15.03 29.36
N TYR A 272 8.68 14.84 28.57
CA TYR A 272 9.38 13.57 28.38
C TYR A 272 10.88 13.86 28.45
N GLU A 273 11.63 12.91 29.00
CA GLU A 273 13.04 13.07 29.33
C GLU A 273 13.89 12.20 28.42
N THR A 274 15.04 12.72 28.01
CA THR A 274 16.10 11.93 27.39
C THR A 274 16.79 11.14 28.51
N VAL A 275 16.66 9.82 28.50
CA VAL A 275 17.25 8.93 29.53
C VAL A 275 18.64 8.44 29.12
N GLU A 276 18.86 8.29 27.82
CA GLU A 276 20.16 8.01 27.19
C GLU A 276 20.19 8.76 25.85
N GLU A 277 21.37 8.91 25.24
CA GLU A 277 21.50 9.53 23.92
C GLU A 277 20.51 8.89 22.93
N GLY A 278 19.56 9.68 22.40
CA GLY A 278 18.55 9.19 21.48
C GLY A 278 17.48 8.24 22.04
N VAL A 279 17.37 8.11 23.37
CA VAL A 279 16.33 7.33 24.07
C VAL A 279 15.47 8.27 24.92
N TYR A 280 14.16 8.24 24.69
CA TYR A 280 13.20 9.15 25.31
C TYR A 280 12.17 8.37 26.13
N LYS A 281 11.95 8.80 27.37
CA LYS A 281 11.00 8.19 28.30
C LYS A 281 9.96 9.22 28.75
N TYR A 282 8.70 8.80 28.76
CA TYR A 282 7.61 9.58 29.30
C TYR A 282 7.36 9.13 30.74
N ASN A 283 7.54 10.04 31.70
CA ASN A 283 7.15 9.79 33.07
C ASN A 283 5.67 10.15 33.18
N GLN A 284 4.79 9.15 33.28
CA GLN A 284 3.37 9.42 33.58
C GLN A 284 3.28 10.17 34.92
N PRO A 285 2.44 11.21 35.04
CA PRO A 285 2.15 11.83 36.33
C PRO A 285 1.45 10.86 37.28
#